data_AF-A0A444TZA7-F1
#
_entry.id   AF-A0A444TZA7-F1
#
_cell.length_a   1.000
_cell.length_b   1.000
_cell.length_c   1.000
_cell.angle_alpha   90.00
_cell.angle_beta   90.00
_cell.angle_gamma   90.00
#
_symmetry.space_group_name_H-M   'P 1'
#
loop_
_entity.id
_entity.type
_entity.pdbx_description
1 polymer ?
#
loop_
_entity_poly.entity_id
_entity_poly.type
_entity_poly.pdbx_seq_one_letter_code
_entity_poly.pdbx_strand_id
1 'polypeptide(L)'
;PDVTAIIFVVASSSYNMVIREDNNTNRLREALDLFRSIWNNRWLRTISVILFLNKQDMLAEKVLAGKSKIEDYFPEYTRYTVPDDGI
;
A
#
# COMPACT_ATOMS: atom_id res chain seq x y z
N PRO A 1 -10.68 -26.77 -4.89
CA PRO A 1 -10.97 -25.69 -3.91
C PRO A 1 -11.01 -24.35 -4.65
N ASP A 2 -12.22 -23.90 -4.97
CA ASP A 2 -12.50 -22.77 -5.86
C ASP A 2 -12.30 -21.42 -5.16
N VAL A 3 -11.03 -21.02 -5.00
CA VAL A 3 -10.71 -19.61 -4.79
C VAL A 3 -10.58 -18.99 -6.18
N THR A 4 -11.52 -18.13 -6.55
CA THR A 4 -11.52 -17.46 -7.87
C THR A 4 -10.47 -16.35 -7.93
N ALA A 5 -10.37 -15.55 -6.87
CA ALA A 5 -9.42 -14.45 -6.75
C ALA A 5 -9.23 -14.06 -5.29
N ILE A 6 -8.13 -13.36 -4.99
CA ILE A 6 -7.89 -12.69 -3.71
C ILE A 6 -8.21 -11.21 -3.87
N ILE A 7 -9.01 -10.66 -2.96
CA ILE A 7 -9.17 -9.21 -2.84
C ILE A 7 -8.24 -8.74 -1.74
N PHE A 8 -7.22 -7.97 -2.10
CA PHE A 8 -6.27 -7.40 -1.15
C PHE A 8 -6.53 -5.90 -1.01
N VAL A 9 -6.83 -5.44 0.20
CA VAL A 9 -7.23 -4.05 0.46
C VAL A 9 -6.14 -3.36 1.28
N VAL A 10 -5.60 -2.27 0.75
CA VAL A 10 -4.56 -1.44 1.39
C VAL A 10 -5.16 -0.11 1.80
N ALA A 11 -4.88 0.34 3.03
CA ALA A 11 -5.23 1.69 3.47
C ALA A 11 -4.11 2.67 3.06
N SER A 12 -4.13 3.17 1.82
CA SER A 12 -3.06 3.97 1.23
C SER A 12 -2.73 5.24 2.01
N SER A 13 -3.73 5.84 2.68
CA SER A 13 -3.55 7.01 3.56
C SER A 13 -2.75 6.72 4.84
N SER A 14 -2.34 5.48 5.12
CA SER A 14 -1.64 5.09 6.34
C SER A 14 -0.11 5.17 6.23
N TYR A 15 0.42 5.82 5.19
CA TYR A 15 1.86 5.95 4.95
C TYR A 15 2.63 6.59 6.10
N ASN A 16 1.98 7.40 6.93
CA ASN A 16 2.55 8.08 8.10
C ASN A 16 2.11 7.48 9.46
N MET A 17 1.55 6.26 9.45
CA MET A 17 1.02 5.61 10.66
C MET A 17 1.79 4.32 10.98
N VAL A 18 1.78 3.93 12.25
CA VAL A 18 2.28 2.64 12.73
C VAL A 18 1.14 1.65 12.97
N ILE A 19 1.44 0.35 12.92
CA ILE A 19 0.50 -0.70 13.32
C ILE A 19 0.28 -0.65 14.84
N ARG A 20 -0.87 -1.15 15.31
CA ARG A 20 -1.24 -1.04 16.74
C ARG A 20 -0.50 -2.04 17.61
N GLU A 21 -0.07 -3.13 16.98
CA GLU A 21 0.51 -4.32 17.59
C GLU A 21 1.86 -4.02 18.24
N ASP A 22 2.70 -3.19 17.60
CA ASP A 22 4.03 -2.82 18.12
C ASP A 22 4.27 -1.30 18.23
N ASN A 23 3.37 -0.47 17.70
CA ASN A 23 3.51 0.99 17.61
C ASN A 23 4.84 1.47 17.00
N ASN A 24 5.49 0.64 16.18
CA ASN A 24 6.79 0.91 15.61
C ASN A 24 6.83 0.63 14.10
N THR A 25 6.17 -0.45 13.67
CA THR A 25 6.17 -0.85 12.26
C THR A 25 5.22 0.03 11.46
N ASN A 26 5.73 0.63 10.39
CA ASN A 26 4.92 1.46 9.49
C ASN A 26 3.82 0.61 8.82
N ARG A 27 2.57 1.09 8.88
CA ARG A 27 1.40 0.35 8.45
C ARG A 27 1.35 0.08 6.95
N LEU A 28 1.85 1.01 6.12
CA LEU A 28 1.91 0.81 4.68
C LEU A 28 3.04 -0.15 4.29
N ARG A 29 4.18 -0.12 5.00
CA ARG A 29 5.26 -1.10 4.83
C ARG A 29 4.79 -2.52 5.17
N GLU A 30 4.11 -2.69 6.30
CA GLU A 30 3.51 -3.98 6.67
C GLU A 30 2.55 -4.49 5.59
N ALA A 31 1.70 -3.62 5.03
CA ALA A 31 0.81 -4.00 3.94
C ALA A 31 1.56 -4.45 2.67
N LEU A 32 2.69 -3.83 2.35
CA LEU A 32 3.56 -4.24 1.24
C LEU A 32 4.21 -5.61 1.50
N ASP A 33 4.68 -5.86 2.73
CA ASP A 33 5.30 -7.13 3.11
C ASP A 33 4.29 -8.29 3.11
N LEU A 34 3.06 -8.03 3.57
CA LEU A 34 1.95 -8.98 3.45
C LEU A 34 1.58 -9.25 1.99
N PHE A 35 1.47 -8.18 1.17
CA PHE A 35 1.19 -8.33 -0.26
C PHE A 35 2.28 -9.17 -0.95
N ARG A 36 3.55 -8.88 -0.66
CA ARG A 36 4.70 -9.63 -1.19
C ARG A 36 4.64 -11.10 -0.77
N SER A 37 4.24 -11.39 0.47
CA SER A 37 4.10 -12.76 0.97
C SER A 37 2.99 -13.53 0.26
N ILE A 38 1.87 -12.87 -0.05
CA ILE A 38 0.77 -13.45 -0.84
C ILE A 38 1.21 -13.68 -2.29
N TRP A 39 1.79 -12.65 -2.92
CA TRP A 39 2.23 -12.69 -4.32
C TRP A 39 3.26 -13.79 -4.59
N ASN A 40 4.17 -14.02 -3.64
CA ASN A 40 5.21 -15.04 -3.76
C ASN A 40 4.79 -16.42 -3.22
N ASN A 41 3.56 -16.58 -2.71
CA ASN A 41 3.11 -17.84 -2.15
C ASN A 41 2.93 -18.89 -3.27
N ARG A 42 3.68 -20.00 -3.20
CA ARG A 42 3.64 -21.09 -4.18
C ARG A 42 2.24 -21.66 -4.40
N TRP A 43 1.38 -21.63 -3.38
CA TRP A 43 0.02 -22.16 -3.42
C TRP A 43 -0.96 -21.20 -4.10
N LEU A 44 -0.59 -19.93 -4.27
CA LEU A 44 -1.44 -18.88 -4.84
C LEU A 44 -0.99 -18.44 -6.23
N ARG A 45 -0.01 -19.13 -6.84
CA ARG A 45 0.59 -18.75 -8.14
C ARG A 45 -0.40 -18.57 -9.29
N THR A 46 -1.49 -19.32 -9.28
CA THR A 46 -2.54 -19.28 -10.32
C THR A 46 -3.72 -18.42 -9.92
N ILE A 47 -3.73 -17.88 -8.70
CA ILE A 47 -4.82 -17.10 -8.15
C ILE A 47 -4.57 -15.63 -8.47
N SER A 48 -5.52 -15.00 -9.16
CA SER A 48 -5.45 -13.57 -9.44
C SER A 48 -5.64 -12.75 -8.16
N VAL A 49 -4.94 -11.62 -8.06
CA VAL A 49 -5.09 -10.68 -6.95
C VAL A 49 -5.68 -9.37 -7.48
N ILE A 50 -6.83 -8.98 -6.92
CA ILE A 50 -7.44 -7.68 -7.13
C ILE A 50 -6.97 -6.78 -5.99
N LEU A 51 -6.14 -5.78 -6.31
CA LEU A 51 -5.57 -4.84 -5.35
C LEU A 51 -6.42 -3.58 -5.27
N PHE A 52 -6.99 -3.31 -4.09
CA PHE A 52 -7.66 -2.05 -3.81
C PHE A 52 -6.77 -1.14 -2.98
N LEU A 53 -6.39 -0.02 -3.59
CA LEU A 53 -5.78 1.13 -2.90
C LEU A 53 -6.90 1.96 -2.28
N ASN A 54 -7.29 1.62 -1.06
CA ASN A 54 -8.43 2.21 -0.36
C ASN A 54 -8.03 3.48 0.41
N LYS A 55 -9.03 4.29 0.79
CA LYS A 55 -8.90 5.58 1.49
C LYS A 55 -8.19 6.66 0.66
N GLN A 56 -8.50 6.73 -0.63
CA GLN A 56 -7.95 7.73 -1.56
C GLN A 56 -8.33 9.16 -1.16
N ASP A 57 -9.54 9.35 -0.65
CA ASP A 57 -10.04 10.59 -0.04
C ASP A 57 -9.11 11.09 1.07
N MET A 58 -8.82 10.24 2.05
CA MET A 58 -7.92 10.57 3.16
C MET A 58 -6.47 10.76 2.70
N LEU A 59 -6.03 10.02 1.68
CA LEU A 59 -4.69 10.17 1.12
C LEU A 59 -4.54 11.55 0.47
N ALA A 60 -5.52 11.95 -0.35
CA ALA A 60 -5.54 13.26 -1.00
C ALA A 60 -5.52 14.39 0.05
N GLU A 61 -6.36 14.31 1.08
CA GLU A 61 -6.38 15.29 2.17
C GLU A 61 -5.02 15.41 2.85
N LYS A 62 -4.39 14.29 3.21
CA LYS A 62 -3.08 14.30 3.90
C LYS A 62 -1.96 14.87 3.05
N VAL A 63 -1.91 14.49 1.76
CA VAL A 63 -0.91 14.99 0.82
C VAL A 63 -1.07 16.49 0.63
N LEU A 64 -2.30 16.96 0.40
CA LEU A 64 -2.60 18.38 0.21
C LEU A 64 -2.34 19.22 1.46
N ALA A 65 -2.58 18.66 2.66
CA ALA A 65 -2.31 19.35 3.91
C ALA A 65 -0.81 19.61 4.14
N GLY A 66 0.09 18.85 3.51
CA GLY A 66 1.54 19.07 3.54
C GLY A 66 2.22 18.88 4.90
N LYS A 67 1.50 18.45 5.94
CA LYS A 67 2.01 18.28 7.32
C LYS A 67 2.88 17.03 7.50
N SER A 68 2.63 16.00 6.71
CA SER A 68 3.38 14.73 6.75
C SER A 68 3.69 14.33 5.31
N LYS A 69 4.94 14.50 4.90
CA LYS A 69 5.33 14.23 3.53
C LYS A 69 5.57 12.74 3.33
N ILE A 70 5.35 12.22 2.12
CA ILE A 70 5.50 10.79 1.85
C ILE A 70 6.97 10.39 1.96
N GLU A 71 7.88 11.25 1.50
CA GLU A 71 9.33 11.05 1.52
C GLU A 71 9.92 10.90 2.94
N ASP A 72 9.24 11.40 3.97
CA ASP A 72 9.66 11.22 5.36
C ASP A 72 9.55 9.75 5.82
N TYR A 73 8.69 8.96 5.14
CA TYR A 73 8.42 7.55 5.45
C TYR A 73 8.86 6.60 4.34
N PHE A 74 8.88 7.09 3.10
CA PHE A 74 9.28 6.39 1.88
C PHE A 74 10.24 7.28 1.07
N PRO A 75 11.53 7.35 1.45
CA PRO A 75 12.50 8.27 0.85
C PRO A 75 12.68 8.14 -0.66
N GLU A 76 12.38 6.97 -1.22
CA GLU A 76 12.35 6.70 -2.65
C GLU A 76 11.33 7.57 -3.41
N TYR A 77 10.29 8.08 -2.75
CA TYR A 77 9.27 8.93 -3.36
C TYR A 77 9.83 10.25 -3.89
N THR A 78 10.93 10.77 -3.31
CA THR A 78 11.61 11.98 -3.82
C THR A 78 12.12 11.82 -5.25
N ARG A 79 12.38 10.57 -5.68
CA ARG A 79 12.82 10.25 -7.05
C ARG A 79 11.68 9.71 -7.92
N TYR A 80 10.47 9.63 -7.38
CA TYR A 80 9.33 9.16 -8.13
C TYR A 80 8.87 10.23 -9.13
N THR A 81 8.77 9.84 -10.39
CA THR A 81 8.13 10.63 -11.44
C THR A 81 6.81 9.95 -11.79
N VAL A 82 5.75 10.74 -11.92
CA VAL A 82 4.48 10.22 -12.41
C VAL A 82 4.71 9.65 -13.81
N PRO A 83 4.34 8.38 -14.10
CA PRO A 83 4.43 7.81 -15.44
C PRO A 83 3.66 8.66 -16.46
N ASP A 84 4.15 8.73 -17.69
CA ASP A 84 3.51 9.44 -18.82
C ASP A 84 2.22 8.76 -19.31
N ASP A 85 1.78 7.70 -18.63
CA ASP A 85 0.59 6.95 -18.94
C ASP A 85 -0.63 7.81 -18.58
N GLY A 86 -1.02 8.66 -19.53
CA GLY A 86 -2.14 9.57 -19.41
C GLY A 86 -3.43 8.81 -19.12
N ILE A 87 -3.95 9.01 -17.89
CA ILE A 87 -5.20 8.44 -17.35
C ILE A 87 -5.09 6.95 -17.01
#